data_AF-A0A1J3FI89-F1
#
_entry.id   AF-A0A1J3FI89-F1
#
_cell.length_a   1.000
_cell.length_b   1.000
_cell.length_c   1.000
_cell.angle_alpha   90.00
_cell.angle_beta   90.00
_cell.angle_gamma   90.00
#
_symmetry.space_group_name_H-M   'P 1'
#
loop_
_entity.id
_entity.type
_entity.pdbx_description
1 polymer ?
#
loop_
_entity_poly.entity_id
_entity_poly.type
_entity_poly.pdbx_seq_one_letter_code
_entity_poly.pdbx_strand_id
1 'polypeptide(L)'
;CYNNVQVFRGVVKLRRGLIAKVMDQTKTMDDVYGAFYVFSCMLKSKVAKDDPNAMKILNRLETIKKVCRENGALHKRKSYVNNRETQSKALFIV
;
A
#
# COMPACT_ATOMS: atom_id res chain seq x y z
N CYS A 1 8.38 -1.60 -1.60
CA CYS A 1 9.81 -1.69 -1.23
C CYS A 1 10.04 -1.75 0.28
N TYR A 2 9.17 -1.16 1.10
CA TYR A 2 9.34 -1.17 2.56
C TYR A 2 9.51 -2.58 3.15
N ASN A 3 10.46 -2.71 4.09
CA ASN A 3 10.86 -3.95 4.76
C ASN A 3 11.04 -5.15 3.78
N ASN A 4 11.82 -4.95 2.71
CA ASN A 4 12.07 -5.97 1.68
C ASN A 4 13.56 -6.04 1.32
N VAL A 5 14.21 -7.14 1.68
CA VAL A 5 15.64 -7.39 1.40
C VAL A 5 15.96 -7.40 -0.10
N GLN A 6 14.98 -7.71 -0.95
CA GLN A 6 15.18 -7.80 -2.40
C GLN A 6 15.50 -6.45 -3.05
N VAL A 7 15.23 -5.34 -2.35
CA VAL A 7 15.66 -4.00 -2.78
C VAL A 7 17.18 -3.90 -2.94
N PHE A 8 17.93 -4.71 -2.18
CA PHE A 8 19.40 -4.74 -2.23
C PHE A 8 19.95 -5.83 -3.16
N ARG A 9 19.10 -6.71 -3.68
CA ARG A 9 19.51 -7.87 -4.50
C ARG A 9 19.08 -7.77 -5.95
N GLY A 10 18.28 -6.77 -6.30
CA GLY A 10 17.77 -6.59 -7.65
C GLY A 10 16.72 -5.49 -7.72
N VAL A 11 15.98 -5.46 -8.83
CA VAL A 11 15.03 -4.39 -9.09
C VAL A 11 13.63 -4.80 -8.64
N VAL A 12 13.11 -4.14 -7.61
CA VAL A 12 11.74 -4.36 -7.12
C VAL A 12 10.76 -3.49 -7.91
N LYS A 13 9.89 -4.12 -8.72
CA LYS A 13 8.86 -3.44 -9.54
C LYS A 13 7.46 -4.01 -9.31
N LEU A 14 6.44 -3.18 -9.55
CA LEU A 14 5.04 -3.60 -9.57
C LEU A 14 4.73 -4.35 -10.86
N ARG A 15 4.08 -5.53 -10.78
CA ARG A 15 3.68 -6.31 -11.97
C ARG A 15 2.81 -5.46 -12.91
N ARG A 16 3.02 -5.60 -14.22
CA ARG A 16 2.27 -4.85 -15.25
C ARG A 16 0.75 -4.92 -15.05
N GLY A 17 0.22 -6.11 -14.72
CA GLY A 17 -1.21 -6.29 -14.45
C GLY A 17 -1.71 -5.54 -13.21
N LEU A 18 -0.86 -5.35 -12.20
CA LEU A 18 -1.21 -4.53 -11.03
C LEU A 18 -1.17 -3.04 -11.38
N ILE A 19 -0.18 -2.59 -12.16
CA ILE A 19 -0.12 -1.21 -12.66
C ILE A 19 -1.38 -0.90 -13.48
N ALA A 20 -1.76 -1.79 -14.41
CA ALA A 20 -2.97 -1.62 -15.21
C ALA A 20 -4.24 -1.49 -14.36
N LYS A 21 -4.39 -2.32 -13.31
CA LYS A 21 -5.50 -2.21 -12.36
C LYS A 21 -5.51 -0.91 -11.57
N VAL A 22 -4.34 -0.43 -11.14
CA VAL A 22 -4.22 0.85 -10.45
C VAL A 22 -4.68 1.97 -11.40
N MET A 23 -4.15 2.01 -12.61
CA MET A 23 -4.50 3.03 -13.62
C MET A 23 -5.99 3.02 -13.97
N ASP A 24 -6.58 1.85 -14.20
CA ASP A 24 -8.01 1.74 -14.53
C ASP A 24 -8.91 2.15 -13.35
N GLN A 25 -8.52 1.90 -12.11
CA GLN A 25 -9.39 2.12 -10.95
C GLN A 25 -9.14 3.42 -10.20
N THR A 26 -8.14 4.22 -10.58
CA THR A 26 -7.89 5.54 -9.97
C THR A 26 -8.30 6.66 -10.91
N LYS A 27 -9.61 6.91 -11.04
CA LYS A 27 -10.16 7.94 -11.93
C LYS A 27 -10.54 9.23 -11.22
N THR A 28 -10.77 9.17 -9.91
CA THR A 28 -11.21 10.31 -9.08
C THR A 28 -10.29 10.51 -7.88
N MET A 29 -10.39 11.68 -7.22
CA MET A 29 -9.64 11.93 -5.98
C MET A 29 -10.06 10.99 -4.84
N ASP A 30 -11.34 10.59 -4.78
CA ASP A 30 -11.80 9.53 -3.88
C ASP A 30 -11.05 8.22 -4.12
N ASP A 31 -10.81 7.90 -5.39
CA ASP A 31 -10.04 6.72 -5.73
C ASP A 31 -8.56 6.84 -5.34
N VAL A 32 -8.00 8.04 -5.37
CA VAL A 32 -6.64 8.28 -4.87
C VAL A 32 -6.58 8.06 -3.36
N TYR A 33 -7.47 8.71 -2.59
CA TYR A 33 -7.51 8.53 -1.13
C TYR A 33 -7.74 7.07 -0.72
N GLY A 34 -8.64 6.36 -1.41
CA GLY A 34 -8.86 4.94 -1.17
C GLY A 34 -7.63 4.08 -1.44
N ALA A 35 -6.89 4.35 -2.52
CA ALA A 35 -5.66 3.61 -2.83
C ALA A 35 -4.58 3.86 -1.76
N PHE A 36 -4.34 5.11 -1.39
CA PHE A 36 -3.38 5.48 -0.35
C PHE A 36 -3.74 4.90 1.02
N TYR A 37 -5.03 4.86 1.38
CA TYR A 37 -5.49 4.23 2.62
C TYR A 37 -5.15 2.74 2.66
N VAL A 38 -5.44 2.01 1.56
CA VAL A 38 -5.17 0.58 1.44
C VAL A 38 -3.67 0.30 1.51
N PHE A 39 -2.85 1.05 0.76
CA PHE A 39 -1.40 0.90 0.80
C PHE A 39 -0.82 1.24 2.17
N SER A 40 -1.37 2.25 2.87
CA SER A 40 -0.95 2.60 4.23
C SER A 40 -1.27 1.50 5.25
N CYS A 41 -2.43 0.84 5.11
CA CYS A 41 -2.76 -0.34 5.93
C CYS A 41 -1.79 -1.50 5.67
N MET A 42 -1.45 -1.76 4.41
CA MET A 42 -0.48 -2.79 4.02
C MET A 42 0.95 -2.45 4.50
N LEU A 43 1.34 -1.18 4.48
CA LEU A 43 2.61 -0.72 5.04
C LEU A 43 2.65 -0.95 6.55
N LYS A 44 1.55 -0.59 7.26
CA LYS A 44 1.43 -0.76 8.71
C LYS A 44 1.65 -2.22 9.14
N SER A 45 1.14 -3.19 8.37
CA SER A 45 1.33 -4.62 8.68
C SER A 45 2.76 -5.13 8.43
N LYS A 46 3.63 -4.34 7.79
CA LYS A 46 5.04 -4.68 7.53
C LYS A 46 6.03 -3.98 8.46
N VAL A 47 5.56 -3.09 9.33
CA VAL A 47 6.41 -2.39 10.31
C VAL A 47 6.84 -3.39 11.38
N ALA A 48 8.14 -3.61 11.48
CA ALA A 48 8.72 -4.46 12.51
C ALA A 48 8.81 -3.69 13.84
N LYS A 49 8.57 -4.35 14.97
CA LYS A 49 8.56 -3.67 16.29
C LYS A 49 9.96 -3.25 16.74
N ASP A 50 10.95 -3.97 16.28
CA ASP A 50 12.39 -3.77 16.47
C ASP A 50 12.98 -2.74 15.49
N ASP A 51 12.21 -2.25 14.52
CA ASP A 51 12.67 -1.19 13.63
C ASP A 51 12.89 0.11 14.45
N PRO A 52 14.07 0.74 14.39
CA PRO A 52 14.39 1.93 15.18
C PRO A 52 13.50 3.14 14.82
N ASN A 53 12.88 3.12 13.64
CA ASN A 53 11.95 4.14 13.16
C ASN A 53 10.47 3.71 13.28
N ALA A 54 10.17 2.55 13.89
CA ALA A 54 8.82 2.00 13.95
C ALA A 54 7.77 3.02 14.41
N MET A 55 8.04 3.72 15.53
CA MET A 55 7.11 4.71 16.09
C MET A 55 6.88 5.89 15.14
N LYS A 56 7.95 6.41 14.53
CA LYS A 56 7.87 7.52 13.56
C LYS A 56 7.05 7.13 12.33
N ILE A 57 7.22 5.90 11.86
CA ILE A 57 6.50 5.34 10.71
C ILE A 57 5.02 5.14 11.06
N LEU A 58 4.73 4.54 12.21
CA LEU A 58 3.35 4.32 12.68
C LEU A 58 2.59 5.65 12.83
N ASN A 59 3.23 6.67 13.39
CA ASN A 59 2.62 8.00 13.53
C ASN A 59 2.27 8.60 12.15
N ARG A 60 3.22 8.59 11.21
CA ARG A 60 2.99 9.09 9.83
C ARG A 60 1.90 8.31 9.10
N LEU A 61 1.90 6.98 9.22
CA LEU A 61 0.87 6.13 8.62
C LEU A 61 -0.51 6.43 9.21
N GLU A 62 -0.61 6.74 10.51
CA GLU A 62 -1.89 7.11 11.11
C GLU A 62 -2.37 8.49 10.63
N THR A 63 -1.46 9.47 10.48
CA THR A 63 -1.79 10.76 9.85
C THR A 63 -2.34 10.57 8.44
N ILE A 64 -1.66 9.79 7.59
CA ILE A 64 -2.10 9.52 6.21
C ILE A 64 -3.47 8.84 6.22
N LYS A 65 -3.65 7.82 7.06
CA LYS A 65 -4.94 7.11 7.19
C LYS A 65 -6.06 8.01 7.66
N LYS A 66 -5.78 8.99 8.52
CA LYS A 66 -6.75 9.99 8.98
C LYS A 66 -7.17 10.89 7.83
N VAL A 67 -6.22 11.49 7.12
CA VAL A 67 -6.48 12.34 5.94
C VAL A 67 -7.31 11.59 4.90
N CYS A 68 -6.97 10.34 4.60
CA CYS A 68 -7.72 9.54 3.62
C CYS A 68 -9.15 9.20 4.09
N ARG A 69 -9.40 9.06 5.41
CA ARG A 69 -10.75 8.83 5.95
C ARG A 69 -11.61 10.08 5.91
N GLU A 70 -11.01 11.23 6.20
CA GLU A 70 -11.72 12.51 6.25
C GLU A 70 -12.06 13.01 4.85
N ASN A 71 -11.19 12.77 3.87
CA ASN A 71 -11.32 13.33 2.52
C ASN A 71 -11.77 12.32 1.45
N GLY A 72 -11.80 11.02 1.75
CA GLY A 72 -12.15 9.98 0.78
C GLY A 72 -13.49 9.32 1.05
N ALA A 73 -14.27 9.06 0.00
CA ALA A 73 -15.46 8.22 0.05
C ALA A 73 -15.13 6.71 0.24
N LEU A 74 -14.53 6.34 1.38
CA LEU A 74 -14.03 4.99 1.67
C LEU A 74 -15.11 3.89 1.69
N HIS A 75 -16.38 4.26 1.72
CA HIS A 75 -17.52 3.34 1.80
C HIS A 75 -17.87 2.66 0.46
N LYS A 76 -17.29 3.09 -0.68
CA LYS A 76 -17.69 2.60 -2.02
C LYS A 76 -16.71 1.66 -2.71
N ARG A 77 -15.51 1.39 -2.17
CA ARG A 77 -14.47 0.67 -2.91
C ARG A 77 -14.44 -0.84 -2.64
N LYS A 78 -14.36 -1.65 -3.69
CA LYS A 78 -13.95 -3.07 -3.62
C LYS A 78 -12.46 -3.13 -3.21
N SER A 79 -12.15 -3.73 -2.05
CA SER A 79 -10.80 -3.82 -1.49
C SER A 79 -9.82 -4.58 -2.39
N TYR A 80 -8.65 -4.00 -2.67
CA TYR A 80 -7.56 -4.62 -3.42
C TYR A 80 -6.92 -5.83 -2.72
N VAL A 81 -7.14 -6.00 -1.41
CA VAL A 81 -6.26 -6.77 -0.52
C VAL A 81 -7.02 -7.88 0.24
N ASN A 82 -8.20 -8.30 -0.23
CA ASN A 82 -8.94 -9.37 0.46
C ASN A 82 -8.52 -10.80 0.04
N ASN A 83 -7.40 -10.97 -0.66
CA ASN A 83 -6.84 -12.30 -0.93
C ASN A 83 -5.39 -12.38 -0.45
N ARG A 84 -5.15 -13.14 0.62
CA ARG A 84 -3.82 -13.40 1.21
C ARG A 84 -2.83 -13.98 0.16
N GLU A 85 -3.34 -14.69 -0.85
CA GLU A 85 -2.54 -15.21 -1.97
C GLU A 85 -2.00 -14.13 -2.94
N THR A 86 -2.61 -12.95 -3.01
CA THR A 86 -2.19 -11.90 -3.96
C THR A 86 -1.01 -11.10 -3.40
N GLN A 87 -0.85 -11.05 -2.07
CA GLN A 87 0.18 -10.25 -1.40
C GLN A 87 1.61 -10.74 -1.66
N SER A 88 1.81 -12.05 -1.80
CA SER A 88 3.11 -12.67 -2.12
C SER A 88 3.44 -12.61 -3.63
N LYS A 89 2.46 -12.36 -4.49
CA LYS A 89 2.61 -12.30 -5.97
C LYS A 89 2.52 -10.89 -6.56
N ALA A 90 2.33 -9.83 -5.78
CA ALA A 90 2.14 -8.47 -6.31
C ALA A 90 3.43 -7.82 -6.87
N LEU A 91 4.57 -8.20 -6.29
CA LEU A 91 5.89 -7.74 -6.71
C LEU A 91 6.57 -8.85 -7.50
N PHE A 92 7.41 -8.47 -8.45
CA PHE A 92 8.33 -9.38 -9.13
C PHE A 92 9.72 -8.78 -9.10
N ILE A 93 10.70 -9.68 -9.06
CA ILE A 93 12.12 -9.35 -9.09
C ILE A 93 12.55 -9.65 -10.52
N VAL A 94 13.22 -8.68 -11.15
CA VAL A 94 13.96 -8.87 -12.40
C VAL A 94 15.43 -8.94 -12.04
#